data_AF-A0A530YY93-F1
#
_entry.id   AF-A0A530YY93-F1
#
_cell.length_a   1.000
_cell.length_b   1.000
_cell.length_c   1.000
_cell.angle_alpha   90.00
_cell.angle_beta   90.00
_cell.angle_gamma   90.00
#
_symmetry.space_group_name_H-M   'P 1'
#
loop_
_entity.id
_entity.type
_entity.pdbx_description
1 polymer ?
#
loop_
_entity_poly.entity_id
_entity_poly.type
_entity_poly.pdbx_seq_one_letter_code
_entity_poly.pdbx_strand_id
1 'polypeptide(L)'
;MSKKTAQKAKPPKLPTGEAEQVRIRTQVGHDFALKDDAFGRKRLATGTLEARRVYEVSNSGHTATGGIVRVRNVDPLTGITSLSRQQREAGMRYRKDFRVSAQDGVKPMALT
;
A
#
# COMPACT_ATOMS: atom_id res chain seq x y z
N MET A 1 32.77 41.61 -4.03
CA MET A 1 32.51 40.15 -4.01
C MET A 1 31.14 39.88 -3.40
N SER A 2 30.05 39.89 -4.18
CA SER A 2 28.71 39.61 -3.68
C SER A 2 28.53 38.11 -3.43
N LYS A 3 28.35 37.74 -2.15
CA LYS A 3 28.03 36.37 -1.72
C LYS A 3 26.62 36.02 -2.21
N LYS A 4 26.53 35.27 -3.32
CA LYS A 4 25.30 34.56 -3.72
C LYS A 4 24.94 33.58 -2.60
N THR A 5 23.91 33.88 -1.82
CA THR A 5 23.27 32.91 -0.95
C THR A 5 22.69 31.80 -1.81
N ALA A 6 23.21 30.58 -1.65
CA ALA A 6 22.66 29.40 -2.31
C ALA A 6 21.19 29.28 -1.93
N GLN A 7 20.30 29.47 -2.90
CA GLN A 7 18.86 29.24 -2.70
C GLN A 7 18.70 27.78 -2.30
N LYS A 8 18.26 27.52 -1.07
CA LYS A 8 17.87 26.17 -0.64
C LYS A 8 16.90 25.62 -1.69
N ALA A 9 17.26 24.50 -2.31
CA ALA A 9 16.47 23.87 -3.35
C ALA A 9 15.03 23.71 -2.85
N LYS A 10 14.06 24.22 -3.62
CA LYS A 10 12.64 24.07 -3.27
C LYS A 10 12.33 22.56 -3.21
N PRO A 11 11.73 22.07 -2.12
CA PRO A 11 11.42 20.66 -2.01
C PRO A 11 10.47 20.22 -3.12
N PRO A 12 10.75 19.11 -3.82
CA PRO A 12 9.90 18.59 -4.88
C PRO A 12 8.50 18.27 -4.33
N LYS A 13 7.46 18.57 -5.13
CA LYS A 13 6.06 18.23 -4.80
C LYS A 13 5.93 16.73 -4.59
N LEU A 14 5.04 16.31 -3.67
CA LEU A 14 4.69 14.91 -3.55
C LEU A 14 4.04 14.43 -4.86
N PRO A 15 4.41 13.26 -5.39
CA PRO A 15 3.69 12.60 -6.47
C PRO A 15 2.21 12.44 -6.11
N THR A 16 1.34 12.57 -7.11
CA THR A 16 -0.09 12.33 -6.96
C THR A 16 -0.32 10.91 -6.41
N GLY A 17 -1.03 10.80 -5.29
CA GLY A 17 -1.27 9.53 -4.58
C GLY A 17 -0.34 9.25 -3.40
N GLU A 18 0.92 9.74 -3.39
CA GLU A 18 1.82 9.54 -2.23
C GLU A 18 1.29 10.28 -1.00
N ALA A 19 0.83 11.51 -1.17
CA ALA A 19 0.29 12.33 -0.09
C ALA A 19 -0.93 11.68 0.60
N GLU A 20 -1.78 11.00 -0.17
CA GLU A 20 -2.92 10.27 0.36
C GLU A 20 -2.49 9.05 1.16
N GLN A 21 -1.52 8.28 0.66
CA GLN A 21 -0.94 7.14 1.38
C GLN A 21 -0.28 7.56 2.70
N VAL A 22 0.48 8.66 2.69
CA VAL A 22 1.07 9.24 3.91
C VAL A 22 -0.04 9.62 4.90
N ARG A 23 -1.08 10.33 4.45
CA ARG A 23 -2.21 10.74 5.29
C ARG A 23 -2.90 9.54 5.95
N ILE A 24 -3.27 8.53 5.16
CA ILE A 24 -3.98 7.35 5.66
C ILE A 24 -3.10 6.59 6.66
N ARG A 25 -1.83 6.38 6.35
CA ARG A 25 -0.91 5.64 7.23
C ARG A 25 -0.71 6.35 8.57
N THR A 26 -0.58 7.68 8.57
CA THR A 26 -0.53 8.45 9.81
C THR A 26 -1.85 8.36 10.59
N GLN A 27 -3.00 8.45 9.91
CA GLN A 27 -4.31 8.32 10.59
C GLN A 27 -4.54 6.96 11.25
N VAL A 28 -3.96 5.89 10.70
CA VAL A 28 -4.11 4.52 11.21
C VAL A 28 -2.94 4.14 12.15
N GLY A 29 -1.97 5.04 12.39
CA GLY A 29 -0.80 4.77 13.23
C GLY A 29 0.24 3.83 12.61
N HIS A 30 0.26 3.72 11.28
CA HIS A 30 1.20 2.90 10.51
C HIS A 30 2.43 3.70 10.08
N ASP A 31 3.01 4.46 11.00
CA ASP A 31 4.15 5.35 10.75
C ASP A 31 5.45 4.59 10.48
N PHE A 32 5.53 3.31 10.85
CA PHE A 32 6.67 2.43 10.56
C PHE A 32 6.96 2.28 9.06
N ALA A 33 5.98 2.59 8.19
CA ALA A 33 6.12 2.56 6.75
C ALA A 33 6.49 3.94 6.15
N LEU A 34 6.68 4.95 6.99
CA LEU A 34 7.00 6.32 6.61
C LEU A 34 8.45 6.66 6.99
N LYS A 35 9.06 7.56 6.22
CA LYS A 35 10.39 8.10 6.48
C LYS A 35 10.40 9.60 6.21
N ASP A 36 11.22 10.33 6.97
CA ASP A 36 11.41 11.76 6.73
C ASP A 36 12.33 11.98 5.52
N ASP A 37 11.94 12.91 4.64
CA ASP A 37 12.80 13.40 3.56
C ASP A 37 13.85 14.40 4.08
N ALA A 38 14.75 14.85 3.20
CA ALA A 38 15.79 15.84 3.52
C ALA A 38 15.23 17.20 4.00
N PHE A 39 13.91 17.40 3.92
CA PHE A 39 13.20 18.61 4.35
C PHE A 39 12.26 18.36 5.54
N GLY A 40 12.33 17.18 6.17
CA GLY A 40 11.52 16.81 7.34
C GLY A 40 10.07 16.45 7.02
N ARG A 41 9.72 16.17 5.76
CA ARG A 41 8.36 15.73 5.37
C ARG A 41 8.27 14.21 5.38
N LYS A 42 7.14 13.67 5.84
CA LYS A 42 6.85 12.24 5.76
C LYS A 42 6.67 11.80 4.31
N ARG A 43 7.37 10.75 3.94
CA ARG A 43 7.35 10.05 2.64
C ARG A 43 7.17 8.57 2.84
N LEU A 44 6.76 7.85 1.80
CA LEU A 44 6.79 6.39 1.82
C LEU A 44 8.25 5.88 1.87
N ALA A 45 8.52 4.92 2.76
CA ALA A 45 9.84 4.31 2.89
C ALA A 45 10.13 3.35 1.72
N THR A 46 10.55 3.91 0.58
CA THR A 46 10.84 3.17 -0.66
C THR A 46 11.77 1.97 -0.43
N GLY A 47 11.56 0.89 -1.18
CA GLY A 47 12.34 -0.34 -1.05
C GLY A 47 11.85 -1.33 0.02
N THR A 48 10.92 -0.93 0.90
CA THR A 48 10.33 -1.84 1.91
C THR A 48 9.08 -2.56 1.38
N LEU A 49 8.77 -3.75 1.93
CA LEU A 49 7.49 -4.43 1.67
C LEU A 49 6.30 -3.56 2.09
N GLU A 50 6.46 -2.82 3.20
CA GLU A 50 5.42 -1.96 3.75
C GLU A 50 5.08 -0.79 2.84
N ALA A 51 6.06 -0.20 2.15
CA ALA A 51 5.83 0.86 1.17
C ALA A 51 5.17 0.37 -0.13
N ARG A 52 5.24 -0.93 -0.44
CA ARG A 52 4.54 -1.53 -1.60
C ARG A 52 3.04 -1.74 -1.36
N ARG A 53 2.62 -1.73 -0.09
CA ARG A 53 1.21 -1.84 0.30
C ARG A 53 0.44 -0.59 -0.12
N VAL A 54 -0.80 -0.79 -0.57
CA VAL A 54 -1.67 0.33 -0.96
C VAL A 54 -2.83 0.39 0.02
N TYR A 55 -2.99 1.52 0.69
CA TYR A 55 -4.07 1.76 1.63
C TYR A 55 -5.21 2.47 0.91
N GLU A 56 -6.38 1.86 0.94
CA GLU A 56 -7.63 2.44 0.44
C GLU A 56 -8.56 2.65 1.62
N VAL A 57 -9.26 3.77 1.67
CA VAL A 57 -10.22 4.05 2.74
C VAL A 57 -11.59 4.25 2.11
N SER A 58 -12.58 3.49 2.57
CA SER A 58 -13.97 3.70 2.16
C SER A 58 -14.47 5.07 2.64
N ASN A 59 -15.67 5.49 2.21
CA ASN A 59 -16.23 6.78 2.63
C ASN A 59 -15.34 7.99 2.26
N SER A 60 -14.95 8.05 0.98
CA SER A 60 -14.19 9.18 0.40
C SER A 60 -12.82 9.44 1.04
N GLY A 61 -12.18 8.40 1.58
CA GLY A 61 -10.81 8.54 2.06
C GLY A 61 -10.67 8.99 3.53
N HIS A 62 -11.78 9.05 4.28
CA HIS A 62 -11.79 9.55 5.65
C HIS A 62 -12.00 8.43 6.69
N THR A 63 -10.95 8.14 7.46
CA THR A 63 -11.02 7.16 8.56
C THR A 63 -11.80 7.70 9.76
N ALA A 64 -11.72 9.02 10.01
CA ALA A 64 -12.37 9.68 11.15
C ALA A 64 -13.91 9.57 11.15
N THR A 65 -14.53 9.40 9.98
CA THR A 65 -15.99 9.26 9.81
C THR A 65 -16.42 7.79 9.70
N GLY A 66 -15.62 6.87 10.23
CA GLY A 66 -15.91 5.43 10.18
C GLY A 66 -15.53 4.74 8.87
N GLY A 67 -14.65 5.35 8.05
CA GLY A 67 -14.13 4.73 6.84
C GLY A 67 -13.31 3.48 7.16
N ILE A 68 -13.63 2.37 6.49
CA ILE A 68 -12.90 1.10 6.60
C ILE A 68 -11.63 1.21 5.76
N VAL A 69 -10.49 0.91 6.39
CA VAL A 69 -9.20 0.87 5.71
C VAL A 69 -8.94 -0.53 5.18
N ARG A 70 -8.75 -0.62 3.86
CA ARG A 70 -8.35 -1.85 3.17
C ARG A 70 -6.91 -1.71 2.73
N VAL A 71 -6.10 -2.73 3.01
CA VAL A 71 -4.71 -2.77 2.58
C VAL A 71 -4.57 -3.76 1.43
N ARG A 72 -4.19 -3.27 0.26
CA ARG A 72 -3.89 -4.08 -0.93
C ARG A 72 -2.41 -4.38 -1.05
N ASN A 73 -2.09 -5.32 -1.94
CA ASN A 73 -0.74 -5.85 -2.18
C ASN A 73 -0.11 -6.50 -0.94
N VAL A 74 -0.95 -7.00 -0.03
CA VAL A 74 -0.54 -7.87 1.07
C VAL A 74 -0.80 -9.31 0.64
N ASP A 75 0.13 -10.20 0.98
CA ASP A 75 -0.16 -11.63 0.91
C ASP A 75 -0.96 -12.03 2.16
N PRO A 76 -2.23 -12.45 2.03
CA PRO A 76 -3.06 -12.80 3.19
C PRO A 76 -2.55 -14.03 3.94
N LEU A 77 -1.68 -14.85 3.31
CA LEU A 77 -1.08 -16.01 3.96
C LEU A 77 0.21 -15.65 4.71
N THR A 78 0.77 -14.47 4.46
CA THR A 78 1.98 -14.00 5.14
C THR A 78 1.66 -13.72 6.61
N GLY A 79 2.43 -14.34 7.50
CA GLY A 79 2.28 -14.18 8.96
C GLY A 79 1.45 -15.25 9.65
N ILE A 80 0.71 -16.09 8.90
CA ILE A 80 0.01 -17.24 9.49
C ILE A 80 0.99 -18.39 9.64
N THR A 81 1.53 -18.54 10.85
CA THR A 81 2.52 -19.58 11.21
C THR A 81 1.89 -20.95 11.44
N SER A 82 0.58 -21.00 11.69
CA SER A 82 -0.17 -22.25 11.91
C SER A 82 -0.52 -23.01 10.62
N LEU A 83 -0.31 -22.41 9.44
CA LEU A 83 -0.61 -23.09 8.17
C LEU A 83 0.42 -24.16 7.87
N SER A 84 -0.05 -25.38 7.61
CA SER A 84 0.79 -26.43 7.04
C SER A 84 1.25 -26.06 5.62
N ARG A 85 2.31 -26.73 5.14
CA ARG A 85 2.80 -26.54 3.76
C ARG A 85 1.70 -26.76 2.72
N GLN A 86 0.89 -27.82 2.87
CA GLN A 86 -0.21 -28.12 1.96
C GLN A 86 -1.29 -27.04 1.98
N GLN A 87 -1.61 -26.49 3.16
CA GLN A 87 -2.57 -25.40 3.28
C GLN A 87 -2.07 -24.11 2.63
N ARG A 88 -0.76 -23.81 2.73
CA ARG A 88 -0.15 -22.69 2.01
C ARG A 88 -0.20 -22.88 0.50
N GLU A 89 0.15 -24.06 0.00
CA GLU A 89 0.12 -24.38 -1.43
C GLU A 89 -1.32 -24.31 -1.98
N ALA A 90 -2.31 -24.84 -1.25
CA ALA A 90 -3.72 -24.73 -1.59
C ALA A 90 -4.18 -23.26 -1.63
N GLY A 91 -3.82 -22.45 -0.62
CA GLY A 91 -4.15 -21.03 -0.59
C GLY A 91 -3.56 -20.25 -1.78
N MET A 92 -2.31 -20.55 -2.16
CA MET A 92 -1.68 -19.95 -3.34
C MET A 92 -2.37 -20.36 -4.65
N ARG A 93 -2.85 -21.61 -4.74
CA ARG A 93 -3.63 -22.09 -5.89
C ARG A 93 -4.98 -21.37 -5.99
N TYR A 94 -5.76 -21.32 -4.91
CA TYR A 94 -7.03 -20.60 -4.90
C TYR A 94 -6.86 -19.12 -5.27
N ARG A 95 -5.78 -18.48 -4.80
CA ARG A 95 -5.46 -17.10 -5.20
C ARG A 95 -5.27 -16.94 -6.71
N LYS A 96 -4.59 -17.88 -7.36
CA LYS A 96 -4.41 -17.87 -8.81
C LYS A 96 -5.76 -17.97 -9.51
N ASP A 97 -6.61 -18.88 -9.05
CA ASP A 97 -7.92 -19.12 -9.63
C ASP A 97 -8.85 -17.90 -9.46
N PHE A 98 -8.92 -17.31 -8.27
CA PHE A 98 -9.67 -16.07 -8.02
C PHE A 98 -9.16 -14.89 -8.86
N ARG A 99 -7.83 -14.77 -9.06
CA ARG A 99 -7.27 -13.71 -9.90
C ARG A 99 -7.66 -13.85 -11.37
N VAL A 100 -7.75 -15.08 -11.87
CA VAL A 100 -8.23 -15.37 -13.22
C VAL A 100 -9.73 -15.05 -13.31
N SER A 101 -10.54 -15.50 -12.36
CA SER A 101 -11.98 -15.26 -12.36
C SER A 101 -12.37 -13.79 -12.16
N ALA A 102 -11.51 -12.98 -11.54
CA ALA A 102 -11.73 -11.54 -11.35
C ALA A 102 -11.28 -10.67 -12.56
N GLN A 103 -10.73 -11.27 -13.62
CA GLN A 103 -10.49 -10.57 -14.88
C GLN A 103 -11.82 -10.47 -15.65
N ASP A 104 -12.27 -9.25 -15.92
CA ASP A 104 -13.47 -9.01 -16.72
C ASP A 104 -13.42 -9.80 -18.03
N GLY A 105 -14.43 -10.64 -18.26
CA GLY A 105 -14.59 -11.41 -19.49
C GLY A 105 -14.20 -12.90 -19.43
N VAL A 106 -13.73 -13.43 -18.29
CA VAL A 106 -13.53 -14.88 -18.15
C VAL A 106 -14.89 -15.57 -17.97
N LYS A 107 -15.35 -16.26 -19.03
CA LYS A 107 -16.53 -17.12 -18.96
C LYS A 107 -16.31 -18.19 -17.89
N PRO A 108 -17.30 -18.46 -17.01
CA PRO A 108 -17.17 -19.52 -16.03
C PRO A 108 -16.82 -20.82 -16.74
N MET A 109 -15.78 -21.50 -16.25
CA MET A 109 -15.38 -22.81 -16.76
C MET A 109 -16.58 -23.74 -16.58
N ALA A 110 -17.20 -24.16 -17.69
CA ALA A 110 -18.27 -25.13 -17.65
C ALA A 110 -17.70 -26.43 -17.06
N LEU A 111 -18.21 -26.85 -15.91
CA LEU A 111 -17.98 -28.22 -15.44
C LEU A 111 -18.74 -29.16 -16.38
N THR A 112 -18.00 -29.89 -17.21
CA THR A 112 -18.45 -31.11 -17.89
C THR A 112 -17.84 -32.32 -17.21
#